data_AF-A0A939HRU7-F1
#
_entry.id   AF-A0A939HRU7-F1
#
_cell.length_a   1.000
_cell.length_b   1.000
_cell.length_c   1.000
_cell.angle_alpha   90.00
_cell.angle_beta   90.00
_cell.angle_gamma   90.00
#
_symmetry.space_group_name_H-M   'P 1'
#
loop_
_entity.id
_entity.type
_entity.pdbx_description
1 polymer ?
#
loop_
_entity_poly.entity_id
_entity_poly.type
_entity_poly.pdbx_seq_one_letter_code
_entity_poly.pdbx_strand_id
1 'polypeptide(L)' 'MRYHYSEAEFISEIVGGLNFRRRKCKSFLERIVKQAIQRLVVAHRNRLSPKGYELVEWLC' A
#
# COMPACT_ATOMS: atom_id res chain seq x y z
N MET A 1 1.95 2.10 -15.65
CA MET A 1 1.97 2.50 -14.22
C MET A 1 3.09 3.49 -13.93
N ARG A 2 4.37 3.17 -14.17
CA ARG A 2 5.49 4.12 -13.94
C ARG A 2 5.40 5.43 -14.72
N TYR A 3 4.88 5.41 -15.95
CA TYR A 3 4.81 6.61 -16.81
C TYR A 3 3.74 7.63 -16.38
N HIS A 4 2.69 7.20 -15.67
CA HIS A 4 1.61 8.07 -15.20
C HIS A 4 1.84 8.59 -13.78
N TYR A 5 2.82 8.03 -13.06
CA TYR A 5 3.09 8.31 -11.66
C TYR A 5 4.59 8.53 -11.45
N SER A 6 5.16 9.49 -12.18
CA SER A 6 6.60 9.77 -12.18
C SER A 6 7.13 10.25 -10.81
N GLU A 7 6.28 10.88 -10.00
CA GLU A 7 6.62 11.36 -8.65
C GLU A 7 6.26 10.34 -7.54
N ALA A 8 5.67 9.19 -7.89
CA ALA A 8 5.23 8.22 -6.91
C ALA A 8 6.35 7.27 -6.51
N GLU A 9 6.40 6.95 -5.21
CA GLU A 9 7.30 5.95 -4.69
C GLU A 9 6.76 4.54 -4.94
N PHE A 10 7.54 3.71 -5.64
CA PHE A 10 7.16 2.34 -5.95
C PHE A 10 7.62 1.37 -4.86
N ILE A 11 6.68 0.91 -4.04
CA ILE A 11 6.93 -0.10 -3.01
C ILE A 11 6.54 -1.46 -3.57
N SER A 12 7.53 -2.27 -3.96
CA SER A 12 7.32 -3.67 -4.32
C SER A 12 7.71 -4.59 -3.14
N GLU A 13 6.74 -5.34 -2.63
CA GLU A 13 6.96 -6.45 -1.69
C GLU A 13 6.42 -7.73 -2.32
N ILE A 14 7.28 -8.74 -2.51
CA ILE A 14 6.93 -10.00 -3.17
C ILE A 14 6.39 -10.96 -2.11
N VAL A 15 5.13 -10.82 -1.64
CA VAL A 15 4.44 -11.87 -0.85
C VAL A 15 2.91 -11.76 -0.91
N GLY A 16 2.23 -12.89 -0.79
CA GLY A 16 0.77 -13.07 -0.77
C GLY A 16 0.06 -12.49 0.46
N GLY A 17 -0.02 -11.17 0.55
CA GLY A 17 -0.95 -10.50 1.46
C GLY A 17 -0.34 -9.46 2.39
N LEU A 18 -1.23 -8.72 3.04
CA LEU A 18 -0.98 -7.58 3.90
C LEU A 18 -0.52 -8.09 5.25
N ASN A 19 0.79 -8.03 5.48
CA ASN A 19 1.40 -8.50 6.71
C ASN A 19 1.98 -7.33 7.50
N PHE A 20 1.25 -6.87 8.51
CA PHE A 20 1.62 -5.75 9.38
C PHE A 20 2.92 -5.97 10.17
N ARG A 21 3.41 -7.22 10.29
CA ARG A 21 4.66 -7.53 11.00
C ARG A 21 5.90 -7.18 10.17
N ARG A 22 5.75 -6.86 8.88
CA ARG A 22 6.87 -6.60 7.98
C ARG A 22 7.18 -5.12 7.86
N ARG A 23 8.48 -4.83 7.70
CA ARG A 23 9.00 -3.47 7.73
C ARG A 23 8.45 -2.57 6.63
N LYS A 24 8.33 -3.03 5.38
CA LYS A 24 7.82 -2.15 4.29
C LYS A 24 6.30 -1.97 4.38
N CYS A 25 5.56 -3.04 4.68
CA CYS A 25 4.12 -2.97 4.94
C CYS A 25 3.78 -1.97 6.07
N LYS A 26 4.44 -2.12 7.21
CA LYS A 26 4.28 -1.21 8.35
C LYS A 26 4.68 0.22 8.00
N SER A 27 5.80 0.40 7.30
CA SER A 27 6.30 1.73 6.90
C SER A 27 5.31 2.49 6.02
N PHE A 28 4.73 1.86 4.99
CA PHE A 28 3.77 2.56 4.14
C PHE A 28 2.46 2.84 4.89
N LEU A 29 1.99 1.93 5.75
CA LEU A 29 0.79 2.16 6.57
C LEU A 29 0.98 3.30 7.57
N GLU A 30 2.14 3.38 8.22
CA GLU A 30 2.47 4.52 9.10
C GLU A 30 2.48 5.84 8.32
N ARG A 31 2.91 5.83 7.06
CA ARG A 31 2.86 7.01 6.19
C ARG A 31 1.44 7.38 5.78
N ILE A 32 0.55 6.41 5.55
CA ILE A 32 -0.88 6.67 5.30
C ILE A 32 -1.50 7.32 6.55
N VAL A 33 -1.30 6.73 7.74
CA VAL A 33 -1.84 7.27 9.01
C VAL A 33 -1.32 8.67 9.32
N LYS A 34 -0.06 8.96 8.98
CA LYS A 34 0.53 10.31 9.13
C LYS A 34 0.08 11.29 8.03
N GLN A 35 -0.85 10.91 7.15
CA GLN A 35 -1.28 11.66 5.97
C GLN A 35 -0.11 12.07 5.04
N ALA A 36 1.01 11.37 5.11
CA ALA A 36 2.19 11.62 4.28
C ALA A 36 2.03 11.03 2.86
N ILE A 37 1.02 10.20 2.64
CA ILE A 37 0.66 9.63 1.34
C ILE A 37 -0.78 10.04 1.05
N GLN A 38 -1.01 10.77 -0.04
CA GLN A 38 -2.35 11.19 -0.47
C GLN A 38 -3.10 10.11 -1.24
N ARG A 39 -2.39 9.19 -1.89
CA ARG A 39 -3.00 8.18 -2.76
C ARG A 39 -2.17 6.90 -2.77
N LEU A 40 -2.80 5.79 -2.42
CA LEU A 40 -2.25 4.46 -2.61
C LEU A 40 -2.79 3.87 -3.91
N VAL A 41 -1.90 3.47 -4.82
CA VAL A 41 -2.29 2.81 -6.08
C VAL A 41 -1.81 1.37 -6.04
N VAL A 42 -2.75 0.43 -6.18
CA VAL A 42 -2.47 -1.01 -6.21
C VAL A 42 -2.91 -1.61 -7.54
N ALA A 43 -2.10 -2.52 -8.09
CA ALA A 43 -2.39 -3.12 -9.39
C ALA A 43 -3.61 -4.05 -9.37
N HIS A 44 -3.89 -4.70 -8.24
CA HIS A 44 -5.04 -5.57 -8.08
C HIS A 44 -5.39 -5.71 -6.59
N ARG A 45 -6.69 -5.85 -6.26
CA ARG A 45 -7.17 -5.97 -4.86
C ARG A 45 -6.48 -7.10 -4.09
N ASN A 46 -6.32 -8.28 -4.71
CA ASN A 46 -5.61 -9.41 -4.11
C ASN A 46 -4.11 -9.19 -3.81
N ARG A 47 -3.50 -8.10 -4.29
CA ARG A 47 -2.09 -7.79 -3.95
C ARG A 47 -1.94 -7.23 -2.55
N LEU A 48 -2.98 -6.59 -2.01
CA LEU A 48 -3.00 -6.16 -0.63
C LEU A 48 -3.29 -7.36 0.25
N SER A 49 -4.50 -7.91 0.26
CA SER A 49 -4.87 -9.17 0.92
C SER A 49 -6.36 -9.39 0.66
N PRO A 50 -6.85 -10.63 0.62
CA PRO A 50 -8.29 -10.90 0.54
C PRO A 50 -9.10 -10.20 1.66
N LYS A 51 -8.51 -9.98 2.84
CA LYS A 51 -9.16 -9.31 3.99
C LYS A 51 -8.58 -7.93 4.32
N GLY A 52 -7.38 -7.61 3.83
CA GLY A 52 -6.68 -6.37 4.19
C GLY A 52 -7.03 -5.16 3.33
N TYR A 53 -7.78 -5.35 2.24
CA TYR A 53 -8.20 -4.25 1.36
C TYR A 53 -9.12 -3.26 2.08
N GLU A 54 -10.12 -3.75 2.80
CA GLU A 54 -11.15 -2.92 3.46
C GLU A 54 -10.53 -1.96 4.49
N LEU A 55 -9.52 -2.42 5.24
CA LEU A 55 -8.78 -1.57 6.17
C LEU A 55 -8.02 -0.45 5.45
N VAL A 56 -7.40 -0.76 4.31
CA VAL A 56 -6.62 0.21 3.55
C VAL A 56 -7.52 1.22 2.84
N GLU A 57 -8.69 0.78 2.37
CA GLU A 57 -9.73 1.67 1.82
C GLU A 57 -10.30 2.59 2.89
N TRP A 58 -10.44 2.14 4.14
CA TRP A 58 -10.89 3.01 5.24
C TRP A 58 -9.83 4.05 5.66
N LEU A 59 -8.54 3.74 5.46
CA LEU A 59 -7.43 4.62 5.84
C LEU A 59 -7.06 5.68 4.78
N CYS A 60 -7.53 5.54 3.54
CA CYS A 60 -7.23 6.42 2.41
C CYS A 60 -8.48 7.12 1.90
#